data_AF-A0A183KC02-F1
#
_entry.id   AF-A0A183KC02-F1
#
_cell.length_a   1.000
_cell.length_b   1.000
_cell.length_c   1.000
_cell.angle_alpha   90.00
_cell.angle_beta   90.00
_cell.angle_gamma   90.00
#
_symmetry.space_group_name_H-M   'P 1'
#
loop_
_entity.id
_entity.type
_entity.pdbx_description
1 polymer ?
#
loop_
_entity_poly.entity_id
_entity_poly.type
_entity_poly.pdbx_seq_one_letter_code
_entity_poly.pdbx_strand_id
1 'polypeptide(L)'
;MDMDDALLQDLYVWVDKIPLSRIKRNIARDFSDGVLMAEVMKYFFPKFVDVHNFPTCNSVESKRKNWQLLNWKVFKKLNFELSDDVIESLSIAKPGTIEKVLLLLRTRIERIVTDDKGKFYDYQPEADRYPHARGVRDESKSPVNKSRNKRMGNSQSLPGIRPPSLDHPVKYPGRTSVAREHSPNGHVYMNDQRPKCTLTKRSEYVPRVYLDEKIQQCITLNETIEILHAKLRKLESLLSLKDRKIDELQKQINWFSLKRN
;
A
#
# COMPACT_ATOMS: atom_id res chain seq x y z
N MET A 1 20.17 -6.79 -18.88
CA MET A 1 18.85 -6.94 -19.49
C MET A 1 18.27 -5.55 -19.60
N ASP A 2 18.46 -4.98 -20.78
CA ASP A 2 17.88 -3.69 -21.15
C ASP A 2 16.38 -3.91 -21.39
N MET A 3 15.56 -3.00 -20.88
CA MET A 3 14.11 -3.04 -21.08
C MET A 3 13.84 -2.64 -22.53
N ASP A 4 12.98 -3.37 -23.24
CA ASP A 4 12.65 -3.08 -24.64
C ASP A 4 12.16 -1.63 -24.80
N ASP A 5 12.72 -0.90 -25.78
CA ASP A 5 12.44 0.52 -26.01
C ASP A 5 10.95 0.77 -26.26
N ALA A 6 10.26 -0.19 -26.90
CA ALA A 6 8.82 -0.12 -27.13
C ALA A 6 8.01 -0.18 -25.81
N LEU A 7 8.42 -1.02 -24.86
CA LEU A 7 7.79 -1.11 -23.54
C LEU A 7 8.06 0.14 -22.72
N LEU A 8 9.27 0.67 -22.81
CA LEU A 8 9.65 1.90 -22.12
C LEU A 8 8.81 3.08 -22.60
N GLN A 9 8.60 3.17 -23.92
CA GLN A 9 7.75 4.21 -24.51
C GLN A 9 6.29 4.07 -24.08
N ASP A 10 5.73 2.86 -24.07
CA ASP A 10 4.35 2.62 -23.59
C ASP A 10 4.19 3.00 -22.11
N LEU A 11 5.19 2.67 -21.28
CA LEU A 11 5.20 3.04 -19.87
C LEU A 11 5.20 4.56 -19.69
N TYR A 12 5.99 5.30 -20.47
CA TYR A 12 6.00 6.76 -20.41
C TYR A 12 4.68 7.37 -20.85
N VAL A 13 4.06 6.86 -21.91
CA VAL A 13 2.72 7.30 -22.34
C VAL A 13 1.67 7.03 -21.26
N TRP A 14 1.74 5.88 -20.58
CA TRP A 14 0.83 5.59 -19.46
C TRP A 14 1.01 6.59 -18.31
N VAL A 15 2.26 6.89 -17.98
CA VAL A 15 2.62 7.84 -16.94
C VAL A 15 2.15 9.28 -17.27
N ASP A 16 2.21 9.70 -18.54
CA ASP A 16 1.80 11.03 -18.99
C ASP A 16 0.27 11.23 -19.02
N LYS A 17 -0.51 10.14 -19.06
CA LYS A 17 -1.97 10.20 -18.91
C LYS A 17 -2.41 10.63 -17.51
N ILE A 18 -1.51 10.53 -16.53
CA ILE A 18 -1.79 10.88 -15.14
C ILE A 18 -1.57 12.40 -14.97
N PRO A 19 -2.55 13.16 -14.45
CA PRO A 19 -2.42 14.60 -14.23
C PRO A 19 -1.48 14.85 -13.05
N LEU A 20 -0.18 14.89 -13.33
CA LEU A 20 0.87 15.15 -12.35
C LEU A 20 1.20 16.65 -12.31
N SER A 21 1.64 17.12 -11.14
CA SER A 21 1.82 18.56 -10.88
C SER A 21 2.97 19.19 -11.68
N ARG A 22 3.87 18.40 -12.28
CA ARG A 22 5.09 18.87 -12.94
C ARG A 22 5.40 18.09 -14.23
N ILE A 23 5.85 18.82 -15.25
CA ILE A 23 6.29 18.30 -16.55
C ILE A 23 7.63 17.57 -16.38
N LYS A 24 7.72 16.35 -16.89
CA LYS A 24 8.91 15.49 -16.74
C LYS A 24 9.96 15.83 -17.79
N ARG A 25 11.21 16.00 -17.34
CA ARG A 25 12.38 16.06 -18.24
C ARG A 25 13.32 14.88 -18.01
N ASN A 26 13.41 14.35 -16.79
CA ASN A 26 14.23 13.18 -16.49
C ASN A 26 13.53 12.32 -15.43
N ILE A 27 12.91 11.23 -15.86
CA ILE A 27 12.06 10.40 -15.00
C ILE A 27 12.82 9.84 -13.79
N ALA A 28 14.08 9.40 -13.97
CA ALA A 28 14.89 8.86 -12.88
C ALA A 28 15.15 9.91 -11.79
N ARG A 29 15.46 11.15 -12.19
CA ARG A 29 15.69 12.25 -11.25
C ARG A 29 14.39 12.74 -10.62
N ASP A 30 13.37 12.95 -11.43
CA ASP A 30 12.12 13.58 -11.02
C ASP A 30 11.32 12.66 -10.07
N PHE A 31 11.49 11.33 -10.16
CA PHE A 31 10.93 10.38 -9.21
C PHE A 31 11.82 10.09 -8.00
N SER A 32 13.09 10.51 -8.00
CA SER A 32 14.06 10.08 -6.99
C SER A 32 13.70 10.43 -5.55
N ASP A 33 12.89 11.47 -5.32
CA ASP A 33 12.45 11.90 -3.99
C ASP A 33 11.12 11.29 -3.53
N GLY A 34 10.50 10.45 -4.38
CA GLY A 34 9.24 9.76 -4.11
C GLY A 34 7.99 10.64 -4.22
N VAL A 35 8.10 11.97 -4.40
CA VAL A 35 6.93 12.85 -4.40
C VAL A 35 6.05 12.60 -5.63
N LEU A 36 6.66 12.47 -6.81
CA LEU A 36 5.91 12.10 -8.02
C LEU A 36 5.29 10.71 -7.92
N MET A 37 5.96 9.77 -7.25
CA MET A 37 5.38 8.45 -6.99
C MET A 37 4.15 8.54 -6.08
N ALA A 38 4.19 9.41 -5.08
CA ALA A 38 3.05 9.68 -4.21
C ALA A 38 1.87 10.28 -5.00
N GLU A 39 2.12 11.17 -5.96
CA GLU A 39 1.07 11.72 -6.84
C GLU A 39 0.45 10.65 -7.76
N VAL A 40 1.28 9.80 -8.38
CA VAL A 40 0.78 8.65 -9.17
C VAL A 40 -0.13 7.77 -8.31
N MET A 41 0.28 7.48 -7.08
CA MET A 41 -0.53 6.71 -6.15
C MET A 41 -1.78 7.45 -5.64
N LYS A 42 -1.72 8.77 -5.51
CA LYS A 42 -2.89 9.60 -5.16
C LYS A 42 -3.93 9.56 -6.27
N TYR A 43 -3.52 9.51 -7.55
CA TYR A 43 -4.44 9.43 -8.68
C TYR A 43 -5.28 8.15 -8.66
N PHE A 44 -4.65 6.98 -8.44
CA PHE A 44 -5.37 5.71 -8.41
C PHE A 44 -5.99 5.38 -7.04
N PHE A 45 -5.34 5.79 -5.94
CA PHE A 45 -5.74 5.47 -4.58
C PHE A 45 -5.63 6.71 -3.67
N PRO A 46 -6.54 7.70 -3.81
CA PRO A 46 -6.42 9.04 -3.21
C PRO A 46 -6.35 9.11 -1.68
N LYS A 47 -6.54 8.01 -0.99
CA LYS A 47 -6.52 7.97 0.47
C LYS A 47 -5.57 6.93 1.04
N PHE A 48 -4.88 6.18 0.18
CA PHE A 48 -3.70 5.46 0.63
C PHE A 48 -2.52 6.40 0.78
N VAL A 49 -2.55 7.50 0.02
CA VAL A 49 -1.48 8.48 -0.01
C VAL A 49 -2.03 9.84 0.33
N ASP A 50 -1.32 10.49 1.23
CA ASP A 50 -1.46 11.92 1.41
C ASP A 50 -0.13 12.58 1.06
N VAL A 51 -0.15 13.35 -0.04
CA VAL A 51 1.05 13.90 -0.67
C VAL A 51 1.78 14.87 0.26
N HIS A 52 1.07 15.53 1.18
CA HIS A 52 1.70 16.44 2.15
C HIS A 52 2.70 15.75 3.09
N ASN A 53 2.62 14.42 3.25
CA ASN A 53 3.56 13.65 4.05
C ASN A 53 4.93 13.47 3.38
N PHE A 54 5.05 13.82 2.09
CA PHE A 54 6.24 13.61 1.28
C PHE A 54 6.79 14.98 0.84
N PRO A 55 7.57 15.65 1.70
CA PRO A 55 8.21 16.89 1.30
C PRO A 55 9.26 16.62 0.23
N THR A 56 9.36 17.54 -0.74
CA THR A 56 10.44 17.51 -1.74
C THR A 56 11.78 17.63 -1.02
N CYS A 57 12.73 16.76 -1.35
CA CYS A 57 14.02 16.73 -0.69
C CYS A 57 15.16 16.43 -1.66
N ASN A 58 16.32 17.04 -1.39
CA ASN A 58 17.51 16.90 -2.24
C ASN A 58 18.54 15.92 -1.65
N SER A 59 18.50 15.68 -0.33
CA SER A 59 19.39 14.74 0.36
C SER A 59 18.98 13.30 0.14
N VAL A 60 19.91 12.44 -0.28
CA VAL A 60 19.70 11.00 -0.51
C VAL A 60 19.07 10.32 0.71
N GLU A 61 19.50 10.68 1.92
CA GLU A 61 18.95 10.16 3.18
C GLU A 61 17.48 10.55 3.40
N SER A 62 17.12 11.79 3.01
CA SER A 62 15.72 12.24 3.09
C SER A 62 14.85 11.56 2.03
N LYS A 63 15.40 11.37 0.83
CA LYS A 63 14.74 10.61 -0.25
C LYS A 63 14.49 9.17 0.18
N ARG A 64 15.48 8.51 0.80
CA ARG A 64 15.35 7.16 1.35
C ARG A 64 14.20 7.08 2.36
N LYS A 65 14.10 8.05 3.27
CA LYS A 65 12.99 8.12 4.24
C LYS A 65 11.64 8.29 3.56
N ASN A 66 11.53 9.15 2.55
CA ASN A 66 10.30 9.29 1.75
C ASN A 66 9.91 7.96 1.09
N TRP A 67 10.85 7.26 0.48
CA TRP A 67 10.61 5.96 -0.14
C TRP A 67 10.25 4.86 0.86
N GLN A 68 10.91 4.81 2.03
CA GLN A 68 10.56 3.89 3.11
C GLN A 68 9.15 4.14 3.63
N LEU A 69 8.75 5.41 3.75
CA LEU A 69 7.40 5.79 4.15
C LEU A 69 6.36 5.39 3.10
N LEU A 70 6.64 5.61 1.80
CA LEU A 70 5.80 5.12 0.70
C LEU A 70 5.66 3.60 0.75
N ASN A 71 6.77 2.90 0.93
CA ASN A 71 6.82 1.44 0.99
C ASN A 71 5.90 0.92 2.10
N TRP A 72 6.04 1.47 3.31
CA TRP A 72 5.25 1.05 4.46
C TRP A 72 3.78 1.47 4.41
N LYS A 73 3.46 2.71 4.05
CA LYS A 73 2.08 3.23 4.09
C LYS A 73 1.24 2.82 2.89
N VAL A 74 1.86 2.75 1.71
CA VAL A 74 1.16 2.66 0.43
C VAL A 74 1.38 1.30 -0.20
N PHE A 75 2.63 0.91 -0.42
CA PHE A 75 2.94 -0.28 -1.19
C PHE A 75 2.54 -1.57 -0.46
N LYS A 76 2.71 -1.64 0.87
CA LYS A 76 2.22 -2.78 1.67
C LYS A 76 0.74 -3.08 1.46
N LYS A 77 -0.10 -2.04 1.25
CA LYS A 77 -1.55 -2.21 1.01
C LYS A 77 -1.84 -2.83 -0.36
N LEU A 78 -0.92 -2.71 -1.30
CA LEU A 78 -0.99 -3.31 -2.62
C LEU A 78 -0.31 -4.69 -2.65
N ASN A 79 0.16 -5.24 -1.51
CA ASN A 79 1.12 -6.35 -1.43
C ASN A 79 2.31 -6.17 -2.38
N PHE A 80 2.78 -4.93 -2.48
CA PHE A 80 3.98 -4.56 -3.19
C PHE A 80 4.99 -4.11 -2.13
N GLU A 81 6.20 -4.66 -2.13
CA GLU A 81 7.24 -4.26 -1.17
C GLU A 81 8.54 -4.05 -1.93
N LEU A 82 9.18 -2.91 -1.68
CA LEU A 82 10.51 -2.62 -2.19
C LEU A 82 11.55 -3.02 -1.14
N SER A 83 12.62 -3.68 -1.57
CA SER A 83 13.79 -3.94 -0.72
C SER A 83 14.58 -2.64 -0.48
N ASP A 84 15.34 -2.62 0.61
CA ASP A 84 16.19 -1.48 0.97
C ASP A 84 17.21 -1.14 -0.15
N ASP A 85 17.75 -2.14 -0.85
CA ASP A 85 18.69 -1.93 -1.97
C ASP A 85 18.04 -1.22 -3.16
N VAL A 86 16.76 -1.54 -3.44
CA VAL A 86 15.99 -0.88 -4.50
C VAL A 86 15.66 0.54 -4.08
N ILE A 87 15.27 0.75 -2.82
CA ILE A 87 15.01 2.09 -2.27
C ILE A 87 16.26 2.97 -2.35
N GLU A 88 17.43 2.42 -2.03
CA GLU A 88 18.70 3.13 -2.14
C GLU A 88 19.00 3.49 -3.60
N SER A 89 18.83 2.53 -4.51
CA SER A 89 18.98 2.75 -5.96
C SER A 89 18.03 3.81 -6.51
N LEU A 90 16.79 3.89 -6.00
CA LEU A 90 15.83 4.94 -6.35
C LEU A 90 16.26 6.31 -5.79
N SER A 91 16.78 6.34 -4.56
CA SER A 91 17.19 7.57 -3.89
C SER A 91 18.37 8.26 -4.58
N ILE A 92 19.27 7.48 -5.19
CA ILE A 92 20.40 7.98 -6.01
C ILE A 92 20.02 8.22 -7.48
N ALA A 93 18.76 8.05 -7.87
CA ALA A 93 18.27 8.19 -9.24
C ALA A 93 18.98 7.25 -10.24
N LYS A 94 19.26 5.99 -9.85
CA LYS A 94 19.92 5.03 -10.73
C LYS A 94 19.04 4.74 -11.96
N PRO A 95 19.54 4.99 -13.19
CA PRO A 95 18.78 4.75 -14.42
C PRO A 95 18.29 3.30 -14.53
N GLY A 96 17.10 3.10 -15.07
CA GLY A 96 16.50 1.76 -15.24
C GLY A 96 15.85 1.19 -13.97
N THR A 97 16.07 1.77 -12.79
CA THR A 97 15.47 1.28 -11.55
C THR A 97 14.02 1.73 -11.42
N ILE A 98 13.75 3.01 -11.70
CA ILE A 98 12.40 3.56 -11.56
C ILE A 98 11.44 2.96 -12.60
N GLU A 99 11.93 2.71 -13.80
CA GLU A 99 11.19 2.13 -14.92
C GLU A 99 10.68 0.73 -14.54
N LYS A 100 11.55 -0.09 -13.93
CA LYS A 100 11.18 -1.41 -13.41
C LYS A 100 10.13 -1.31 -12.32
N VAL A 101 10.30 -0.38 -11.37
CA VAL A 101 9.35 -0.17 -10.27
C VAL A 101 8.00 0.30 -10.79
N LEU A 102 7.97 1.24 -11.74
CA LEU A 102 6.75 1.74 -12.38
C LEU A 102 6.04 0.65 -13.18
N LEU A 103 6.77 -0.21 -13.88
CA LEU A 103 6.20 -1.34 -14.62
C LEU A 103 5.54 -2.36 -13.69
N LEU A 104 6.23 -2.73 -12.60
CA LEU A 104 5.68 -3.62 -11.57
C LEU A 104 4.46 -3.00 -10.91
N LEU A 105 4.52 -1.70 -10.60
CA LEU A 105 3.43 -0.97 -9.99
C LEU A 105 2.21 -0.90 -10.91
N ARG A 106 2.39 -0.60 -12.20
CA ARG A 106 1.33 -0.61 -13.20
C ARG A 106 0.63 -1.96 -13.24
N THR A 107 1.41 -3.04 -13.35
CA THR A 107 0.87 -4.41 -13.33
C THR A 107 0.06 -4.68 -12.06
N ARG A 108 0.51 -4.16 -10.91
CA ARG A 108 -0.19 -4.34 -9.63
C ARG A 108 -1.47 -3.53 -9.55
N ILE A 109 -1.46 -2.28 -10.01
CA ILE A 109 -2.66 -1.43 -10.11
C ILE A 109 -3.69 -2.10 -11.02
N GLU A 110 -3.27 -2.53 -12.22
CA GLU A 110 -4.16 -3.15 -13.20
C GLU A 110 -4.85 -4.38 -12.60
N ARG A 111 -4.12 -5.28 -11.95
CA ARG A 111 -4.70 -6.46 -11.26
C ARG A 111 -5.72 -6.07 -10.19
N ILE A 112 -5.41 -5.07 -9.37
CA ILE A 112 -6.29 -4.59 -8.30
C ILE A 112 -7.55 -3.89 -8.86
N VAL A 113 -7.46 -3.32 -10.05
CA VAL A 113 -8.58 -2.72 -10.77
C VAL A 113 -9.40 -3.78 -11.54
N THR A 114 -8.80 -4.91 -11.94
CA THR A 114 -9.46 -5.95 -12.75
C THR A 114 -9.95 -7.19 -12.00
N ASP A 115 -9.52 -7.45 -10.75
CA ASP A 115 -10.06 -8.55 -9.94
C ASP A 115 -11.44 -8.15 -9.34
N ASP A 116 -12.49 -8.30 -10.14
CA ASP A 116 -13.73 -9.06 -9.84
C ASP A 116 -15.10 -8.37 -10.01
N LYS A 117 -15.33 -7.05 -9.82
CA LYS A 117 -16.75 -6.52 -9.83
C LYS A 117 -17.01 -5.09 -10.28
N GLY A 118 -16.16 -4.44 -11.08
CA GLY A 118 -16.43 -3.04 -11.46
C GLY A 118 -16.69 -2.12 -10.25
N LYS A 119 -16.10 -2.46 -9.09
CA LYS A 119 -16.11 -1.56 -7.95
C LYS A 119 -15.25 -0.38 -8.31
N PHE A 120 -15.91 0.70 -8.72
CA PHE A 120 -15.40 2.04 -8.51
C PHE A 120 -14.87 2.07 -7.07
N TYR A 121 -13.60 2.44 -6.87
CA TYR A 121 -13.10 2.77 -5.54
C TYR A 121 -13.81 4.06 -5.12
N ASP A 122 -15.09 3.99 -4.79
CA ASP A 122 -15.78 5.07 -4.10
C ASP A 122 -15.19 5.09 -2.69
N TYR A 123 -14.31 6.05 -2.50
CA TYR A 123 -13.72 6.30 -1.22
C TYR A 123 -14.16 7.73 -0.87
N GLN A 124 -15.34 7.86 -0.26
CA GLN A 124 -15.80 9.06 0.45
C GLN A 124 -14.86 9.38 1.63
N PRO A 125 -14.23 10.56 1.71
CA PRO A 125 -13.35 10.95 2.82
C PRO A 125 -13.96 10.62 4.20
N GLU A 126 -13.14 10.23 5.17
CA GLU A 126 -13.58 9.93 6.56
C GLU A 126 -14.42 11.07 7.17
N ALA A 127 -14.25 12.30 6.66
CA ALA A 127 -15.01 13.49 7.03
C ALA A 127 -16.53 13.36 6.76
N ASP A 128 -16.95 12.54 5.80
CA ASP A 128 -18.37 12.33 5.46
C ASP A 128 -18.95 11.07 6.12
N ARG A 129 -18.13 10.29 6.85
CA ARG A 129 -18.56 9.01 7.44
C ARG A 129 -19.37 9.18 8.73
N TYR A 130 -19.39 10.38 9.29
CA TYR A 130 -20.31 10.76 10.35
C TYR A 130 -21.39 11.64 9.74
N PRO A 131 -22.66 11.21 9.65
CA PRO A 131 -23.73 12.20 9.61
C PRO A 131 -23.52 13.06 10.84
N HIS A 132 -23.16 14.33 10.66
CA HIS A 132 -23.27 15.33 11.71
C HIS A 132 -24.63 15.10 12.34
N ALA A 133 -24.65 14.70 13.61
CA ALA A 133 -25.86 14.55 14.38
C ALA A 133 -26.48 15.96 14.49
N ARG A 134 -27.21 16.36 13.45
CA ARG A 134 -28.25 17.37 13.56
C ARG A 134 -29.28 16.73 14.48
N GLY A 135 -29.18 17.06 15.76
CA GLY A 135 -30.18 16.72 16.75
C GLY A 135 -31.53 17.23 16.28
N VAL A 136 -32.32 16.36 15.67
CA VAL A 136 -33.76 16.49 15.63
C VAL A 136 -34.22 16.11 17.04
N ARG A 137 -34.35 17.11 17.90
CA ARG A 137 -35.24 17.01 19.07
C ARG A 137 -36.65 17.21 18.55
N ASP A 138 -37.42 16.13 18.49
CA ASP A 138 -38.88 16.22 18.51
C ASP A 138 -39.34 15.63 19.83
N GLU A 139 -39.91 16.47 20.68
CA GLU A 139 -41.04 16.05 21.52
C GLU A 139 -41.86 17.28 21.88
N SER A 140 -43.02 17.37 21.24
CA SER A 140 -44.06 18.35 21.49
C SER A 140 -44.87 17.96 22.72
N LYS A 141 -44.94 18.85 23.74
CA LYS A 141 -46.12 19.15 24.58
C LYS A 141 -45.82 20.30 25.57
N SER A 142 -46.50 21.43 25.38
CA SER A 142 -46.53 22.61 26.29
C SER A 142 -47.46 22.36 27.51
N PRO A 143 -47.51 23.21 28.58
CA PRO A 143 -47.99 24.61 28.49
C PRO A 143 -47.31 25.67 29.41
N VAL A 144 -47.20 26.90 28.87
CA VAL A 144 -47.58 28.22 29.43
C VAL A 144 -47.42 28.47 30.96
N ASN A 145 -46.55 29.40 31.38
CA ASN A 145 -46.89 30.81 31.71
C ASN A 145 -45.73 31.64 32.33
N LYS A 146 -45.58 32.87 31.82
CA LYS A 146 -45.31 34.16 32.48
C LYS A 146 -44.04 34.41 33.34
N SER A 147 -43.29 35.40 32.84
CA SER A 147 -42.79 36.58 33.54
C SER A 147 -41.46 36.44 34.33
N ARG A 148 -40.46 37.26 33.96
CA ARG A 148 -40.17 38.56 34.61
C ARG A 148 -38.68 38.97 34.46
N ASN A 149 -38.49 40.21 34.02
CA ASN A 149 -37.24 41.00 34.03
C ASN A 149 -36.46 40.97 35.36
N LYS A 150 -35.12 40.98 35.29
CA LYS A 150 -34.16 41.89 35.98
C LYS A 150 -32.72 41.38 35.76
N ARG A 151 -31.82 42.12 35.09
CA ARG A 151 -30.94 43.22 35.56
C ARG A 151 -29.77 42.78 36.47
N MET A 152 -28.57 43.12 35.99
CA MET A 152 -27.33 43.54 36.71
C MET A 152 -26.66 42.47 37.58
N GLY A 153 -25.34 42.40 37.76
CA GLY A 153 -24.24 43.28 37.41
C GLY A 153 -23.14 43.09 38.47
N ASN A 154 -21.95 42.67 38.03
CA ASN A 154 -20.60 43.09 38.45
C ASN A 154 -20.10 43.02 39.93
N SER A 155 -18.76 43.03 40.03
CA SER A 155 -17.82 43.20 41.18
C SER A 155 -17.47 41.95 42.00
N GLN A 156 -16.24 41.39 41.91
CA GLN A 156 -14.89 41.83 42.37
C GLN A 156 -14.60 41.49 43.85
N SER A 157 -13.57 40.65 44.13
CA SER A 157 -12.48 40.91 45.11
C SER A 157 -11.60 39.67 45.45
N LEU A 158 -10.27 39.81 45.31
CA LEU A 158 -9.13 39.04 45.90
C LEU A 158 -8.81 39.57 47.34
N PRO A 159 -7.70 39.25 48.08
CA PRO A 159 -6.73 38.12 48.15
C PRO A 159 -6.39 37.66 49.62
N GLY A 160 -5.45 36.71 49.85
CA GLY A 160 -4.83 36.54 51.20
C GLY A 160 -3.87 35.34 51.48
N ILE A 161 -2.57 35.53 51.28
CA ILE A 161 -1.36 35.18 52.11
C ILE A 161 -1.17 33.77 52.79
N ARG A 162 -0.26 32.96 52.19
CA ARG A 162 0.99 32.22 52.64
C ARG A 162 1.16 31.40 53.99
N PRO A 163 2.16 30.45 54.05
CA PRO A 163 2.24 29.15 54.80
C PRO A 163 3.25 29.17 56.00
N PRO A 164 3.78 28.05 56.61
CA PRO A 164 4.82 27.13 56.02
C PRO A 164 5.04 25.67 56.61
N SER A 165 5.85 24.83 55.89
CA SER A 165 6.91 23.84 56.31
C SER A 165 6.59 22.57 57.18
N LEU A 166 7.30 21.41 57.23
CA LEU A 166 8.56 20.82 56.69
C LEU A 166 8.56 19.25 56.92
N ASP A 167 9.48 18.52 56.26
CA ASP A 167 10.15 17.22 56.61
C ASP A 167 9.72 15.80 56.11
N HIS A 168 10.76 15.05 55.65
CA HIS A 168 10.90 13.67 55.10
C HIS A 168 11.05 12.56 56.22
N PRO A 169 11.34 11.24 56.01
CA PRO A 169 11.53 10.38 54.81
C PRO A 169 10.91 8.94 54.80
N VAL A 170 10.96 8.34 53.60
CA VAL A 170 10.98 6.93 53.09
C VAL A 170 11.21 5.73 54.03
N LYS A 171 10.50 4.59 53.78
CA LYS A 171 10.99 3.18 53.88
C LYS A 171 10.16 2.20 53.00
N TYR A 172 10.85 1.40 52.17
CA TYR A 172 10.33 0.24 51.41
C TYR A 172 10.24 -1.03 52.30
N PRO A 173 9.46 -2.06 51.93
CA PRO A 173 9.68 -3.42 52.44
C PRO A 173 10.15 -4.39 51.34
N GLY A 174 11.15 -5.21 51.72
CA GLY A 174 11.67 -6.34 50.97
C GLY A 174 11.25 -7.70 51.57
N ARG A 175 10.88 -8.60 50.66
CA ARG A 175 10.77 -10.08 50.64
C ARG A 175 11.48 -10.92 51.73
N THR A 176 10.84 -12.02 52.15
CA THR A 176 11.41 -13.39 52.28
C THR A 176 10.32 -14.48 52.42
N SER A 177 10.70 -15.74 52.20
CA SER A 177 10.00 -16.97 51.81
C SER A 177 9.73 -18.00 52.92
N VAL A 178 8.76 -18.93 52.76
CA VAL A 178 8.73 -20.40 53.08
C VAL A 178 7.30 -20.95 52.79
N ALA A 179 6.98 -22.00 52.01
CA ALA A 179 7.27 -23.44 51.97
C ALA A 179 6.21 -24.36 52.67
N ARG A 180 5.43 -25.09 51.83
CA ARG A 180 4.72 -26.41 51.92
C ARG A 180 4.02 -26.87 53.23
N GLU A 181 2.83 -27.48 53.16
CA GLU A 181 2.65 -28.96 53.11
C GLU A 181 1.24 -29.44 52.64
N HIS A 182 1.11 -30.77 52.44
CA HIS A 182 0.17 -31.54 51.62
C HIS A 182 -1.16 -31.97 52.30
N SER A 183 -2.26 -32.06 51.49
CA SER A 183 -3.37 -33.07 51.31
C SER A 183 -3.73 -34.15 52.38
N PRO A 184 -4.88 -34.91 52.35
CA PRO A 184 -5.91 -35.08 51.29
C PRO A 184 -7.40 -35.40 51.70
N ASN A 185 -8.23 -35.57 50.65
CA ASN A 185 -9.43 -36.45 50.48
C ASN A 185 -10.87 -35.96 50.74
N GLY A 186 -11.73 -36.13 49.70
CA GLY A 186 -13.20 -36.21 49.85
C GLY A 186 -14.12 -35.90 48.65
N HIS A 187 -14.05 -36.68 47.56
CA HIS A 187 -15.07 -37.06 46.55
C HIS A 187 -16.45 -36.32 46.36
N VAL A 188 -16.69 -35.79 45.13
CA VAL A 188 -17.88 -35.77 44.18
C VAL A 188 -19.32 -35.42 44.66
N TYR A 189 -20.24 -34.74 43.94
CA TYR A 189 -20.69 -34.70 42.51
C TYR A 189 -21.61 -33.47 42.20
N MET A 190 -21.78 -33.16 40.89
CA MET A 190 -22.88 -32.39 40.20
C MET A 190 -23.01 -30.87 40.46
N ASN A 191 -23.34 -29.97 39.53
CA ASN A 191 -23.39 -29.92 38.06
C ASN A 191 -23.48 -28.41 37.66
N ASP A 192 -23.27 -28.12 36.38
CA ASP A 192 -23.65 -26.90 35.62
C ASP A 192 -22.62 -25.80 35.23
N GLN A 193 -22.25 -25.90 33.94
CA GLN A 193 -22.11 -24.84 32.94
C GLN A 193 -20.93 -23.86 33.02
N ARG A 194 -19.76 -24.36 32.59
CA ARG A 194 -18.82 -23.59 31.74
C ARG A 194 -18.03 -24.49 30.80
N PRO A 195 -18.14 -24.36 29.47
CA PRO A 195 -17.03 -24.63 28.59
C PRO A 195 -16.15 -23.38 28.46
N LYS A 196 -14.85 -23.62 28.56
CA LYS A 196 -13.75 -22.65 28.52
C LYS A 196 -13.49 -22.17 27.07
N CYS A 197 -12.89 -20.97 26.99
CA CYS A 197 -12.08 -20.44 25.89
C CYS A 197 -12.81 -19.94 24.63
N THR A 198 -12.93 -18.62 24.49
CA THR A 198 -13.15 -17.94 23.19
C THR A 198 -12.00 -17.00 22.88
N LEU A 199 -11.04 -17.47 22.09
CA LEU A 199 -10.60 -16.79 20.86
C LEU A 199 -9.72 -17.76 20.06
N THR A 200 -10.37 -18.72 19.43
CA THR A 200 -9.77 -19.67 18.49
C THR A 200 -9.22 -18.93 17.27
N LYS A 201 -7.95 -19.17 16.92
CA LYS A 201 -7.35 -18.83 15.63
C LYS A 201 -8.35 -19.12 14.50
N ARG A 202 -8.70 -18.10 13.73
CA ARG A 202 -9.51 -18.25 12.51
C ARG A 202 -8.70 -19.11 11.54
N SER A 203 -9.04 -20.39 11.46
CA SER A 203 -8.47 -21.35 10.51
C SER A 203 -8.73 -20.81 9.09
N GLU A 204 -7.65 -20.54 8.35
CA GLU A 204 -7.65 -20.22 6.92
C GLU A 204 -8.07 -21.46 6.10
N TYR A 205 -9.31 -21.89 6.24
CA TYR A 205 -9.83 -22.96 5.41
C TYR A 205 -10.16 -22.42 4.02
N VAL A 206 -9.32 -22.73 3.03
CA VAL A 206 -9.61 -22.49 1.62
C VAL A 206 -10.55 -23.61 1.15
N PRO A 207 -11.76 -23.28 0.66
CA PRO A 207 -12.68 -24.29 0.14
C PRO A 207 -12.02 -25.12 -0.96
N ARG A 208 -12.09 -26.45 -0.85
CA ARG A 208 -11.45 -27.40 -1.79
C ARG A 208 -11.85 -27.15 -3.25
N VAL A 209 -13.11 -26.80 -3.49
CA VAL A 209 -13.63 -26.47 -4.83
C VAL A 209 -12.90 -25.28 -5.45
N TYR A 210 -12.63 -24.24 -4.67
CA TYR A 210 -11.89 -23.07 -5.15
C TYR A 210 -10.45 -23.43 -5.49
N LEU A 211 -9.81 -24.30 -4.70
CA LEU A 211 -8.46 -24.78 -5.01
C LEU A 211 -8.46 -25.62 -6.29
N ASP A 212 -9.43 -26.51 -6.47
CA ASP A 212 -9.57 -27.35 -7.67
C ASP A 212 -9.79 -26.47 -8.93
N GLU A 213 -10.64 -25.42 -8.84
CA GLU A 213 -10.82 -24.43 -9.91
C GLU A 213 -9.52 -23.68 -10.23
N LYS A 214 -8.75 -23.28 -9.21
CA LYS A 214 -7.45 -22.61 -9.41
C LYS A 214 -6.40 -23.54 -10.02
N ILE A 215 -6.38 -24.81 -9.62
CA ILE A 215 -5.51 -25.82 -10.24
C ILE A 215 -5.86 -25.98 -11.71
N GLN A 216 -7.16 -26.06 -12.05
CA GLN A 216 -7.60 -26.17 -13.44
C GLN A 216 -7.21 -24.94 -14.26
N GLN A 217 -7.38 -23.74 -13.69
CA GLN A 217 -6.94 -22.50 -14.31
C GLN A 217 -5.43 -22.49 -14.57
N CYS A 218 -4.63 -22.98 -13.61
CA CYS A 218 -3.18 -23.13 -13.80
C CYS A 218 -2.84 -24.10 -14.93
N ILE A 219 -3.56 -25.22 -15.08
CA ILE A 219 -3.37 -26.18 -16.17
C ILE A 219 -3.63 -25.50 -17.51
N THR A 220 -4.79 -24.85 -17.68
CA THR A 220 -5.14 -24.16 -18.93
C THR A 220 -4.14 -23.05 -19.27
N LEU A 221 -3.73 -22.25 -18.28
CA LEU A 221 -2.70 -21.23 -18.50
C LEU A 221 -1.38 -21.86 -18.95
N ASN A 222 -0.96 -22.96 -18.33
CA ASN A 222 0.25 -23.67 -18.73
C ASN A 222 0.17 -24.22 -20.16
N GLU A 223 -0.99 -24.76 -20.58
CA GLU A 223 -1.23 -25.17 -21.97
C GLU A 223 -1.11 -24.00 -22.95
N THR A 224 -1.68 -22.83 -22.60
CA THR A 224 -1.55 -21.64 -23.46
C THR A 224 -0.10 -21.18 -23.59
N ILE A 225 0.67 -21.24 -22.50
CA ILE A 225 2.10 -20.91 -22.50
C ILE A 225 2.87 -21.87 -23.42
N GLU A 226 2.61 -23.17 -23.35
CA GLU A 226 3.22 -24.17 -24.24
C GLU A 226 2.91 -23.88 -25.72
N ILE A 227 1.67 -23.54 -26.04
CA ILE A 227 1.27 -23.15 -27.40
C ILE A 227 2.01 -21.89 -27.85
N LEU A 228 2.12 -20.89 -26.99
CA LEU A 228 2.84 -19.65 -27.28
C LEU A 228 4.33 -19.92 -27.50
N HIS A 229 4.97 -20.74 -26.67
CA HIS A 229 6.36 -21.17 -26.84
C HIS A 229 6.56 -21.90 -28.18
N ALA A 230 5.63 -22.78 -28.57
CA ALA A 230 5.69 -23.45 -29.86
C ALA A 230 5.57 -22.46 -31.04
N LYS A 231 4.68 -21.47 -30.94
CA LYS A 231 4.56 -20.39 -31.93
C LYS A 231 5.83 -19.56 -32.02
N LEU A 232 6.43 -19.22 -30.88
CA LEU A 232 7.67 -18.46 -30.79
C LEU A 232 8.80 -19.21 -31.51
N ARG A 233 9.02 -20.50 -31.20
CA ARG A 233 9.99 -21.35 -31.90
C ARG A 233 9.77 -21.40 -33.41
N LYS A 234 8.51 -21.45 -33.85
CA LYS A 234 8.17 -21.46 -35.27
C LYS A 234 8.53 -20.13 -35.94
N LEU A 235 8.24 -19.01 -35.29
CA LEU A 235 8.59 -17.67 -35.79
C LEU A 235 10.10 -17.49 -35.86
N GLU A 236 10.84 -17.90 -34.83
CA GLU A 236 12.31 -17.87 -34.83
C GLU A 236 12.91 -18.69 -35.98
N SER A 237 12.38 -19.89 -36.24
CA SER A 237 12.79 -20.70 -37.39
C SER A 237 12.50 -20.03 -38.73
N LEU A 238 11.39 -19.30 -38.85
CA LEU A 238 11.07 -18.57 -40.08
C LEU A 238 11.97 -17.34 -40.27
N LEU A 239 12.29 -16.63 -39.19
CA LEU A 239 13.23 -15.53 -39.21
C LEU A 239 14.62 -16.01 -39.66
N SER A 240 15.15 -17.07 -39.07
CA SER A 240 16.47 -17.60 -39.46
C SER A 240 16.55 -18.05 -40.92
N LEU A 241 15.46 -18.60 -41.47
CA LEU A 241 15.36 -18.91 -42.90
C LEU A 241 15.36 -17.67 -43.78
N LYS A 242 14.65 -16.61 -43.36
CA LYS A 242 14.65 -15.32 -44.06
C LYS A 242 16.02 -14.67 -44.03
N ASP A 243 16.68 -14.64 -42.88
CA ASP A 243 18.02 -14.07 -42.72
C ASP A 243 19.03 -14.78 -43.62
N ARG A 244 19.03 -16.12 -43.62
CA ARG A 244 19.88 -16.90 -44.53
C ARG A 244 19.62 -16.58 -46.00
N LYS A 245 18.36 -16.34 -46.38
CA LYS A 245 18.01 -15.98 -47.76
C LYS A 245 18.45 -14.55 -48.10
N ILE A 246 18.34 -13.62 -47.17
CA ILE A 246 18.84 -12.26 -47.30
C ILE A 246 20.35 -12.29 -47.53
N ASP A 247 21.10 -13.02 -46.71
CA ASP A 247 22.56 -13.16 -46.85
C ASP A 247 22.95 -13.70 -48.22
N GLU A 248 22.25 -14.72 -48.70
CA GLU A 248 22.49 -15.32 -50.02
C GLU A 248 22.27 -14.30 -51.15
N LEU A 249 21.18 -13.55 -51.09
CA LEU A 249 20.87 -12.52 -52.08
C LEU A 249 21.87 -11.35 -52.00
N GLN A 250 22.28 -10.93 -50.80
CA GLN A 250 23.31 -9.92 -50.61
C GLN A 250 24.65 -10.35 -51.19
N LYS A 251 25.05 -11.62 -51.00
CA LYS A 251 26.26 -12.19 -51.64
C LYS A 251 26.17 -12.14 -53.16
N GLN A 252 25.02 -12.51 -53.74
CA GLN A 252 24.81 -12.41 -55.18
C GLN A 252 24.93 -10.96 -55.67
N ILE A 253 24.25 -10.02 -55.00
CA ILE A 253 24.32 -8.59 -55.33
C ILE A 253 25.77 -8.09 -55.29
N ASN A 254 26.50 -8.39 -54.21
CA ASN A 254 27.90 -8.00 -54.05
C ASN A 254 28.80 -8.62 -55.13
N TRP A 255 28.59 -9.89 -55.47
CA TRP A 255 29.30 -10.57 -56.55
C TRP A 255 29.08 -9.90 -57.90
N PHE A 256 27.84 -9.57 -58.25
CA PHE A 256 27.52 -8.83 -59.49
C PHE A 256 28.05 -7.40 -59.48
N SER A 257 28.05 -6.73 -58.32
CA SER A 257 28.62 -5.39 -58.17
C SER A 257 30.13 -5.39 -58.41
N LEU A 258 30.84 -6.40 -57.89
CA LEU A 258 32.29 -6.52 -58.01
C LEU A 258 32.73 -6.88 -59.44
N LYS A 259 31.87 -7.57 -60.21
CA LYS A 259 32.13 -7.95 -61.60
C LYS A 259 31.86 -6.83 -62.61
N ARG A 260 31.14 -5.77 -62.23
CA ARG A 260 30.81 -4.63 -63.11
C ARG A 260 31.80 -3.46 -63.00
N ASN A 261 32.67 -3.45 -61.98
CA ASN A 261 33.84 -2.57 -61.88
C ASN A 261 35.09 -3.30 -62.36
#